data_AF-A0A9E6BHD8-F1
#
_entry.id   AF-A0A9E6BHD8-F1
#
_cell.length_a   1.000
_cell.length_b   1.000
_cell.length_c   1.000
_cell.angle_alpha   90.00
_cell.angle_beta   90.00
_cell.angle_gamma   90.00
#
_symmetry.space_group_name_H-M   'P 1'
#
loop_
_entity.id
_entity.type
_entity.pdbx_description
1 polymer ?
#
loop_
_entity_poly.entity_id
_entity_poly.type
_entity_poly.pdbx_seq_one_letter_code
_entity_poly.pdbx_strand_id
1 'polypeptide(L)'
;TVKCLASKVMAMNIKRISSDWLNVYNYPLYLLETFVEQDRFKGTCYKASNWIQVGETKGTSKKGHKHLKHGKIKDVYLYPLKKNFKKLLIT
;
A
#
# COMPACT_ATOMS: atom_id res chain seq x y z
N THR A 1 15.49 -15.48 15.32
CA THR A 1 14.61 -14.57 14.54
C THR A 1 15.22 -14.33 13.18
N VAL A 2 14.49 -14.60 12.09
CA VAL A 2 14.98 -14.33 10.72
C VAL A 2 14.93 -12.82 10.47
N LYS A 3 16.09 -12.20 10.21
CA LYS A 3 16.17 -10.77 9.88
C LYS A 3 15.44 -10.50 8.56
N CYS A 4 14.70 -9.39 8.49
CA CYS A 4 14.05 -8.91 7.26
C CYS A 4 13.04 -9.90 6.61
N LEU A 5 12.45 -10.81 7.39
CA LEU A 5 11.48 -11.78 6.89
C LEU A 5 10.27 -11.11 6.22
N ALA A 6 9.69 -10.09 6.87
CA ALA A 6 8.53 -9.38 6.35
C ALA A 6 8.78 -8.72 4.98
N SER A 7 9.89 -7.99 4.84
CA SER A 7 10.28 -7.37 3.57
C SER A 7 10.59 -8.42 2.50
N LYS A 8 11.20 -9.56 2.88
CA LYS A 8 11.48 -10.65 1.95
C LYS A 8 10.20 -11.30 1.42
N VAL A 9 9.25 -11.64 2.30
CA VAL A 9 7.94 -12.20 1.92
C VAL A 9 7.16 -11.20 1.06
N MET A 10 7.17 -9.93 1.42
CA MET A 10 6.52 -8.88 0.64
C MET A 10 7.11 -8.75 -0.77
N ALA A 11 8.45 -8.71 -0.89
CA ALA A 11 9.12 -8.64 -2.19
C ALA A 11 8.80 -9.85 -3.08
N MET A 12 8.65 -11.04 -2.51
CA MET A 12 8.25 -12.24 -3.26
C MET A 12 6.80 -12.13 -3.75
N ASN A 13 5.88 -11.64 -2.91
CA ASN A 13 4.48 -11.47 -3.31
C ASN A 13 4.31 -10.39 -4.38
N ILE A 14 4.98 -9.24 -4.25
CA ILE A 14 4.92 -8.15 -5.22
C ILE A 14 5.32 -8.62 -6.63
N LYS A 15 6.28 -9.55 -6.75
CA LYS A 15 6.72 -10.08 -8.04
C LYS A 15 5.67 -10.91 -8.77
N ARG A 16 4.76 -11.57 -8.04
CA ARG A 16 3.76 -12.48 -8.62
C ARG A 16 2.35 -11.91 -8.65
N ILE A 17 2.02 -10.98 -7.76
CA ILE A 17 0.63 -10.54 -7.52
C ILE A 17 -0.08 -10.03 -8.78
N SER A 18 0.63 -9.35 -9.68
CA SER A 18 0.06 -8.86 -10.93
C SER A 18 -0.41 -10.01 -11.84
N SER A 19 0.34 -11.12 -11.88
CA SER A 19 0.00 -12.30 -12.68
C SER A 19 -1.10 -13.11 -11.99
N ASP A 20 -0.99 -13.31 -10.68
CA ASP A 20 -2.00 -14.02 -9.90
C ASP A 20 -3.37 -13.35 -10.01
N TRP A 21 -3.40 -12.01 -9.93
CA TRP A 21 -4.64 -11.24 -10.04
C TRP A 21 -5.27 -11.30 -11.42
N LEU A 22 -4.45 -11.25 -12.47
CA LEU A 22 -4.92 -11.41 -13.85
C LEU A 22 -5.52 -12.81 -14.06
N ASN A 23 -4.91 -13.86 -13.52
CA ASN A 23 -5.41 -15.23 -13.67
C ASN A 23 -6.77 -15.44 -12.97
N VAL A 24 -7.01 -14.79 -11.84
CA VAL A 24 -8.24 -14.97 -11.06
C VAL A 24 -9.37 -14.05 -11.54
N TYR A 25 -9.06 -12.78 -11.81
CA TYR A 25 -10.06 -11.75 -12.08
C TYR A 25 -10.09 -11.27 -13.53
N ASN A 26 -9.17 -11.77 -14.38
CA ASN A 26 -8.99 -11.33 -15.76
C ASN A 26 -8.85 -9.80 -15.91
N TYR A 27 -8.31 -9.16 -14.87
CA TYR A 27 -8.07 -7.73 -14.81
C TYR A 27 -6.64 -7.46 -14.37
N PRO A 28 -5.89 -6.56 -15.02
CA PRO A 28 -4.51 -6.27 -14.66
C PRO A 28 -4.39 -5.38 -13.42
N LEU A 29 -3.43 -5.68 -12.55
CA LEU A 29 -3.08 -4.87 -11.38
C LEU A 29 -1.90 -3.95 -11.72
N TYR A 30 -2.03 -2.65 -11.46
CA TYR A 30 -1.02 -1.66 -11.83
C TYR A 30 -0.33 -0.96 -10.66
N LEU A 31 -0.98 -0.94 -9.50
CA LEU A 31 -0.56 -0.20 -8.31
C LEU A 31 -1.01 -0.94 -7.06
N LEU A 32 -0.15 -1.00 -6.05
CA LEU A 32 -0.50 -1.43 -4.71
C LEU A 32 -0.54 -0.22 -3.77
N GLU A 33 -1.51 -0.20 -2.87
CA GLU A 33 -1.65 0.83 -1.83
C GLU A 33 -1.72 0.18 -0.45
N THR A 34 -1.14 0.85 0.55
CA THR A 34 -1.25 0.44 1.95
C THR A 34 -1.18 1.63 2.90
N PHE A 35 -1.66 1.42 4.13
CA PHE A 35 -1.77 2.44 5.17
C PHE A 35 -1.08 1.97 6.45
N VAL A 36 -0.17 2.77 6.99
CA VAL A 36 0.57 2.45 8.22
C VAL A 36 0.27 3.49 9.29
N GLU A 37 -0.35 3.08 10.40
CA GLU A 37 -0.62 3.97 11.53
C GLU A 37 0.68 4.35 12.23
N GLN A 38 0.99 5.65 12.25
CA GLN A 38 2.29 6.19 12.69
C GLN A 38 2.58 5.86 14.17
N ASP A 39 1.56 6.02 15.03
CA ASP A 39 1.70 5.82 16.47
C ASP A 39 1.93 4.36 16.87
N ARG A 40 1.55 3.42 15.99
CA ARG A 40 1.64 1.98 16.27
C ARG A 40 2.82 1.31 15.58
N PHE A 41 3.20 1.79 14.40
CA PHE A 41 4.15 1.10 13.54
C PHE A 41 5.11 2.06 12.85
N LYS A 42 6.41 1.72 12.87
CA LYS A 42 7.46 2.50 12.18
C LYS A 42 7.44 2.37 10.64
N GLY A 43 6.66 1.43 10.10
CA GLY A 43 6.57 1.17 8.66
C GLY A 43 7.86 0.64 8.02
N THR A 44 8.80 0.12 8.81
CA THR A 44 10.16 -0.21 8.35
C THR A 44 10.21 -1.16 7.16
N CYS A 45 9.32 -2.15 7.09
CA CYS A 45 9.28 -3.08 5.96
C CYS A 45 8.88 -2.40 4.65
N TYR A 46 7.97 -1.41 4.68
CA TYR A 46 7.56 -0.65 3.50
C TYR A 46 8.67 0.29 3.04
N LYS A 47 9.26 1.04 3.98
CA LYS A 47 10.42 1.93 3.73
C LYS A 47 11.61 1.17 3.13
N ALA A 48 11.85 -0.07 3.55
CA ALA A 48 12.95 -0.89 3.06
C ALA A 48 12.67 -1.61 1.71
N SER A 49 11.45 -1.53 1.16
CA SER A 49 11.01 -2.37 0.03
C SER A 49 10.51 -1.57 -1.18
N ASN A 50 11.16 -0.46 -1.52
CA ASN A 50 10.85 0.41 -2.67
C ASN A 50 9.41 0.98 -2.70
N TRP A 51 8.70 0.99 -1.57
CA TRP A 51 7.42 1.69 -1.48
C TRP A 51 7.66 3.20 -1.39
N ILE A 52 6.77 3.96 -2.02
CA ILE A 52 6.82 5.41 -2.07
C ILE A 52 5.79 5.94 -1.09
N GLN A 53 6.22 6.69 -0.07
CA GLN A 53 5.30 7.43 0.80
C GLN A 53 4.73 8.60 0.01
N VAL A 54 3.41 8.69 -0.11
CA VAL A 54 2.73 9.72 -0.92
C VAL A 54 1.94 10.74 -0.11
N GLY A 55 1.80 10.53 1.19
CA GLY A 55 1.12 11.46 2.07
C GLY A 55 0.63 10.78 3.33
N GLU A 56 -0.27 11.48 4.03
CA GLU A 56 -0.81 11.08 5.31
C GLU A 56 -2.34 11.22 5.32
N THR A 57 -3.00 10.33 6.04
CA THR A 57 -4.45 10.42 6.27
C THR A 57 -4.77 11.48 7.33
N LYS A 58 -5.95 12.10 7.22
CA LYS A 58 -6.38 13.18 8.14
C LYS A 58 -6.73 12.73 9.57
N GLY A 59 -6.60 11.44 9.90
CA GLY A 59 -7.02 10.91 11.20
C GLY A 59 -8.52 11.02 11.47
N THR A 60 -9.33 10.92 10.42
CA THR A 60 -10.80 10.98 10.48
C THR A 60 -11.42 9.67 10.03
N SER A 61 -12.48 9.23 10.71
CA SER A 61 -13.34 8.14 10.25
C SER A 61 -14.71 8.67 9.88
N LYS A 62 -15.31 8.10 8.82
CA LYS A 62 -16.70 8.39 8.46
C LYS A 62 -17.63 7.65 9.42
N LYS A 63 -18.57 8.36 10.04
CA LYS A 63 -19.68 7.78 10.83
C LYS A 63 -20.98 8.42 10.36
N GLY A 64 -21.71 7.71 9.49
CA GLY A 64 -22.87 8.26 8.78
C GLY A 64 -22.47 9.42 7.87
N HIS A 65 -23.15 10.56 8.00
CA HIS A 65 -22.84 11.80 7.29
C HIS A 65 -21.79 12.67 7.99
N LYS A 66 -21.27 12.27 9.16
CA LYS A 66 -20.29 13.04 9.93
C LYS A 66 -18.90 12.42 9.83
N HIS A 67 -17.88 13.28 9.83
CA HIS A 67 -16.49 12.87 9.97
C HIS A 67 -16.05 13.03 11.42
N LEU A 68 -15.76 11.93 12.10
CA LEU A 68 -15.23 11.94 13.46
C LEU A 68 -13.70 11.94 13.40
N LYS A 69 -13.10 12.99 13.97
CA LYS A 69 -11.65 13.05 14.20
C LYS A 69 -11.30 12.12 15.36
N HIS A 70 -10.49 11.10 15.09
CA HIS A 70 -9.93 10.21 16.11
C HIS A 70 -8.41 10.41 16.26
N GLY A 71 -7.79 11.27 15.44
CA GLY A 71 -6.39 11.67 15.58
C GLY A 71 -5.36 10.62 15.14
N LYS A 72 -5.79 9.43 14.72
CA LYS A 72 -4.88 8.35 14.29
C LYS A 72 -4.45 8.57 12.85
N ILE A 73 -3.33 9.24 12.68
CA ILE A 73 -2.73 9.52 11.37
C ILE A 73 -2.05 8.26 10.85
N LYS A 74 -2.18 8.05 9.54
CA LYS A 74 -1.58 6.93 8.83
C LYS A 74 -0.78 7.44 7.65
N ASP A 75 0.43 6.95 7.49
CA ASP A 75 1.21 7.09 6.26
C ASP A 75 0.53 6.30 5.15
N VAL A 76 0.46 6.90 3.96
CA VAL A 76 0.02 6.23 2.73
C VAL A 76 1.24 5.86 1.91
N TYR A 77 1.38 4.58 1.60
CA TYR A 77 2.46 4.06 0.75
C TYR A 77 1.89 3.47 -0.53
N LEU A 78 2.54 3.77 -1.65
CA LEU A 78 2.24 3.22 -2.97
C LEU A 78 3.41 2.40 -3.51
N TYR A 79 3.09 1.32 -4.24
CA TYR A 79 4.06 0.53 -5.00
C TYR A 79 3.60 0.37 -6.44
N PRO A 80 4.22 1.06 -7.41
CA PRO A 80 3.94 0.87 -8.83
C PRO A 80 4.37 -0.51 -9.34
N LEU A 81 3.45 -1.28 -9.93
CA LEU A 81 3.76 -2.56 -10.57
C LEU A 81 4.21 -2.40 -12.04
N LYS A 82 3.87 -1.27 -12.66
CA LYS A 82 4.28 -0.90 -14.03
C LYS A 82 4.81 0.54 -14.05
N LYS A 83 5.81 0.81 -14.88
CA LYS A 83 6.40 2.18 -15.01
C LYS A 83 5.37 3.22 -15.43
N ASN A 84 4.41 2.85 -16.28
CA ASN A 84 3.35 3.71 -16.81
C ASN A 84 2.00 3.57 -16.07
N PHE A 85 2.00 3.09 -14.82
CA PHE A 85 0.78 2.83 -14.04
C PHE A 85 -0.20 4.02 -14.02
N LYS A 86 0.28 5.27 -13.94
CA LYS A 86 -0.58 6.47 -13.93
C LYS A 86 -1.46 6.58 -15.18
N LYS A 87 -0.92 6.25 -16.36
CA LYS A 87 -1.69 6.26 -17.62
C LYS A 87 -2.70 5.11 -17.63
N LEU A 88 -2.27 3.93 -17.17
CA LEU A 88 -3.08 2.71 -17.13
C LEU A 88 -4.24 2.76 -16.13
N LEU A 89 -4.16 3.61 -15.11
CA LEU A 89 -5.25 3.81 -14.14
C LEU A 89 -6.33 4.78 -14.62
N ILE A 90 -6.04 5.59 -15.65
CA ILE A 90 -6.96 6.60 -16.20
C ILE A 90 -7.61 6.08 -17.50
N THR A 91 -7.05 5.02 -18.09
CA THR A 91 -7.57 4.35 -19.30
C THR A 91 -8.60 3.31 -18.88
#